data_AF-H1XQW7-F1
#
_entry.id   AF-H1XQW7-F1
#
_cell.length_a   1.000
_cell.length_b   1.000
_cell.length_c   1.000
_cell.angle_alpha   90.00
_cell.angle_beta   90.00
_cell.angle_gamma   90.00
#
_symmetry.space_group_name_H-M   'P 1'
#
loop_
_entity.id
_entity.type
_entity.pdbx_description
1 polymer ?
#
loop_
_entity_poly.entity_id
_entity_poly.type
_entity_poly.pdbx_seq_one_letter_code
_entity_poly.pdbx_strand_id
1 'polypeptide(L)'
;MFVKVSRSKRNNKVHETLQIAESYRDSNGKVRHRILLHLGPTDKFIKKDVDTLINGLLRAKGLTLQDLDSNIDNVKAFGQIWALVHLWKELKMSQIIARQKEKSGIKFDLEAHLKSLIFNRLDDPSSKLKLLTWLETVYIPGINKDDIRYEYLLRAMDFLIAHKEKIETQLANRLLDLFNQDLKVCFYDLTSSYFEAENSLVEGDIRQFGYSRDHRGDREQIVIGVVMTGDGIPIAHYVFPGNKADRSTLQEMLNDIRRRFKVKDIQLVGRQRFIKQ
;
A
#
# COMPACT_ATOMS: atom_id res chain seq x y z
N MET A 1 32.68 14.72 10.66
CA MET A 1 33.72 13.70 10.48
C MET A 1 33.21 12.61 9.54
N PHE A 2 34.04 12.04 8.68
CA PHE A 2 33.63 11.00 7.72
C PHE A 2 34.83 10.09 7.38
N VAL A 3 34.53 8.91 6.82
CA VAL A 3 35.55 7.95 6.36
C VAL A 3 36.01 8.34 4.97
N LYS A 4 37.33 8.49 4.80
CA LYS A 4 37.98 8.83 3.53
C LYS A 4 38.89 7.68 3.10
N VAL A 5 38.74 7.24 1.85
CA VAL A 5 39.68 6.30 1.23
C VAL A 5 40.75 7.11 0.50
N SER A 6 42.00 6.94 0.88
CA SER A 6 43.15 7.55 0.20
C SER A 6 43.85 6.49 -0.65
N ARG A 7 44.03 6.80 -1.94
CA ARG A 7 44.70 5.94 -2.90
C ARG A 7 46.10 6.46 -3.17
N SER A 8 47.09 5.58 -3.13
CA SER A 8 48.47 5.88 -3.52
C SER A 8 48.98 4.79 -4.46
N LYS A 9 49.81 5.17 -5.45
CA LYS A 9 50.40 4.23 -6.41
C LYS A 9 51.89 4.11 -6.11
N ARG A 10 52.36 2.88 -5.85
CA ARG A 10 53.79 2.57 -5.64
C ARG A 10 54.12 1.24 -6.33
N ASN A 11 55.22 1.19 -7.09
CA ASN A 11 55.67 0.00 -7.83
C ASN A 11 54.55 -0.67 -8.67
N ASN A 12 53.79 0.13 -9.42
CA ASN A 12 52.65 -0.31 -10.24
C ASN A 12 51.48 -1.00 -9.50
N LYS A 13 51.49 -1.02 -8.16
CA LYS A 13 50.35 -1.46 -7.33
C LYS A 13 49.65 -0.24 -6.72
N VAL A 14 48.33 -0.31 -6.66
CA VAL A 14 47.48 0.69 -5.99
C VAL A 14 47.27 0.23 -4.56
N HIS A 15 47.64 1.07 -3.60
CA HIS A 15 47.39 0.88 -2.19
C HIS A 15 46.27 1.80 -1.74
N GLU A 16 45.23 1.22 -1.15
CA GLU A 16 44.11 1.94 -0.56
C GLU A 16 44.25 1.94 0.96
N THR A 17 44.13 3.12 1.57
CA THR A 17 44.18 3.28 3.03
C THR A 17 42.93 3.98 3.52
N LEU A 18 42.40 3.49 4.64
CA LEU A 18 41.24 4.05 5.29
C LEU A 18 41.67 5.14 6.28
N GLN A 19 40.98 6.27 6.29
CA GLN A 19 41.28 7.41 7.13
C GLN A 19 39.98 8.00 7.69
N ILE A 20 40.04 8.52 8.92
CA ILE A 20 38.98 9.35 9.48
C ILE A 20 39.36 10.81 9.25
N ALA A 21 38.50 11.56 8.58
CA ALA A 21 38.74 12.95 8.24
C ALA A 21 37.60 13.87 8.70
N GLU A 22 37.92 15.13 8.88
CA GLU A 22 36.97 16.20 9.17
C GLU A 22 37.10 17.32 8.15
N SER A 23 35.96 17.85 7.72
CA SER A 23 35.90 19.03 6.86
C SER A 23 35.99 20.28 7.70
N TYR A 24 36.88 21.21 7.32
CA TYR A 24 36.98 22.54 7.91
C TYR A 24 37.16 23.59 6.82
N ARG A 25 36.83 24.85 7.11
CA ARG A 25 37.10 25.97 6.19
C ARG A 25 38.44 26.60 6.55
N ASP A 26 39.30 26.81 5.57
CA ASP A 26 40.54 27.57 5.77
C ASP A 26 40.26 29.07 5.91
N SER A 27 41.28 29.86 6.22
CA SER A 27 41.20 31.31 6.37
C SER A 27 40.71 32.04 5.11
N ASN A 28 40.74 31.37 3.96
CA ASN A 28 40.26 31.88 2.67
C ASN A 28 38.85 31.35 2.32
N GLY A 29 38.16 30.74 3.29
CA GLY A 29 36.80 30.22 3.13
C GLY A 29 36.68 28.93 2.32
N LYS A 30 37.79 28.32 1.87
CA LYS A 30 37.78 27.07 1.11
C LYS A 30 37.64 25.87 2.04
N VAL A 31 36.76 24.94 1.67
CA VAL A 31 36.60 23.68 2.40
C VAL A 31 37.82 22.79 2.14
N ARG A 32 38.48 22.38 3.21
CA ARG A 32 39.57 21.41 3.22
C ARG A 32 39.26 20.26 4.17
N HIS A 33 40.01 19.18 4.03
CA HIS A 33 39.90 18.03 4.92
C HIS A 33 41.17 17.90 5.76
N ARG A 34 40.99 17.81 7.08
CA ARG A 34 42.04 17.41 8.01
C ARG A 34 41.88 15.93 8.32
N ILE A 35 42.96 15.17 8.23
CA ILE A 35 42.96 13.76 8.64
C ILE A 35 43.10 13.73 10.16
N LEU A 36 42.14 13.08 10.82
CA LEU A 36 42.13 12.90 12.26
C LEU A 36 42.79 11.58 12.67
N LEU A 37 42.61 10.52 11.87
CA LEU A 37 43.17 9.21 12.16
C LEU A 37 43.48 8.43 10.88
N HIS A 38 44.60 7.72 10.86
CA HIS A 38 44.93 6.73 9.84
C HIS A 38 44.57 5.35 10.34
N LEU A 39 43.58 4.71 9.70
CA LEU A 39 43.09 3.38 10.08
C LEU A 39 43.90 2.25 9.44
N GLY A 40 44.69 2.55 8.41
CA GLY A 40 45.58 1.58 7.76
C GLY A 40 45.04 1.04 6.43
N PRO A 41 45.69 0.03 5.83
CA PRO A 41 45.33 -0.52 4.53
C PRO A 41 43.95 -1.19 4.53
N THR A 42 43.14 -0.96 3.51
CA THR A 42 41.76 -1.50 3.42
C THR A 42 41.73 -3.02 3.28
N ASP A 43 42.77 -3.61 2.68
CA ASP A 43 42.95 -5.05 2.47
C ASP A 43 43.34 -5.81 3.74
N LYS A 44 43.73 -5.11 4.81
CA LYS A 44 44.12 -5.70 6.10
C LYS A 44 43.01 -5.67 7.15
N PHE A 45 41.87 -5.01 6.88
CA PHE A 45 40.75 -5.03 7.81
C PHE A 45 39.99 -6.36 7.71
N ILE A 46 40.19 -7.24 8.69
CA ILE A 46 39.32 -8.40 8.88
C ILE A 46 38.13 -7.96 9.74
N LYS A 47 36.96 -8.59 9.57
CA LYS A 47 35.74 -8.26 10.33
C LYS A 47 35.97 -8.14 11.86
N LYS A 48 36.85 -8.99 12.39
CA LYS A 48 37.30 -9.00 13.79
C LYS A 48 38.06 -7.73 14.23
N ASP A 49 38.82 -7.11 13.34
CA ASP A 49 39.57 -5.87 13.63
C ASP A 49 38.64 -4.66 13.69
N VAL A 50 37.60 -4.65 12.86
CA VAL A 50 36.54 -3.64 12.90
C VAL A 50 35.75 -3.73 14.20
N ASP A 51 35.36 -4.93 14.62
CA ASP A 51 34.66 -5.14 15.89
C ASP A 51 35.52 -4.73 17.09
N THR A 52 36.82 -5.01 17.05
CA THR A 52 37.77 -4.60 18.10
C THR A 52 37.90 -3.08 18.17
N LEU A 53 37.97 -2.42 17.02
CA LEU A 53 38.03 -0.96 16.92
C LEU A 53 36.76 -0.30 17.46
N ILE A 54 35.58 -0.79 17.05
CA ILE A 54 34.27 -0.31 17.54
C ILE A 54 34.22 -0.45 19.06
N ASN A 55 34.55 -1.63 19.59
CA ASN A 55 34.55 -1.88 21.04
C ASN A 55 35.57 -1.03 21.81
N GLY A 56 36.70 -0.67 21.19
CA GLY A 56 37.69 0.23 21.77
C GLY A 56 37.21 1.68 21.83
N LEU A 57 36.59 2.18 20.76
CA LEU A 57 36.02 3.53 20.68
C LEU A 57 34.85 3.71 21.65
N LEU A 58 33.99 2.68 21.77
CA LEU A 58 32.90 2.67 22.73
C LEU A 58 33.42 2.74 24.17
N ARG A 59 34.38 1.88 24.52
CA ARG A 59 35.04 1.94 25.83
C ARG A 59 35.67 3.31 26.13
N ALA A 60 36.35 3.92 25.16
CA ALA A 60 36.94 5.25 25.33
C ALA A 60 35.90 6.36 25.55
N LYS A 61 34.68 6.18 25.04
CA LYS A 61 33.53 7.07 25.25
C LYS A 61 32.74 6.76 26.52
N GLY A 62 33.10 5.73 27.28
CA GLY A 62 32.31 5.25 28.41
C GLY A 62 30.97 4.63 27.99
N LEU A 63 30.86 4.20 26.73
CA LEU A 63 29.67 3.58 26.15
C LEU A 63 29.92 2.09 25.93
N THR A 64 28.85 1.33 25.94
CA THR A 64 28.78 -0.06 25.52
C THR A 64 28.02 -0.17 24.20
N LEU A 65 28.11 -1.32 23.53
CA LEU A 65 27.24 -1.59 22.38
C LEU A 65 25.75 -1.55 22.76
N GLN A 66 25.41 -1.93 24.00
CA GLN A 66 24.05 -1.86 24.53
C GLN A 66 23.55 -0.42 24.70
N ASP A 67 24.45 0.53 24.99
CA ASP A 67 24.09 1.96 25.04
C ASP A 67 23.76 2.52 23.65
N LEU A 68 24.33 1.96 22.57
CA LEU A 68 23.91 2.28 21.21
C LEU A 68 22.55 1.66 20.86
N ASP A 69 22.27 0.46 21.36
CA ASP A 69 20.97 -0.22 21.20
C ASP A 69 19.86 0.46 22.01
N SER A 70 20.17 1.22 23.07
CA SER A 70 19.16 1.86 23.92
C SER A 70 18.39 3.01 23.25
N ASN A 71 18.83 3.50 22.07
CA ASN A 71 18.01 4.38 21.22
C ASN A 71 17.09 3.55 20.31
N ILE A 72 16.23 2.71 20.91
CA ILE A 72 15.10 2.10 20.20
C ILE A 72 13.97 3.12 20.04
N ASP A 73 14.27 4.32 19.54
CA ASP A 73 13.28 5.38 19.33
C ASP A 73 12.38 5.11 18.13
N ASN A 74 12.67 4.04 17.37
CA ASN A 74 12.02 3.73 16.11
C ASN A 74 11.45 2.30 16.09
N VAL A 75 10.73 1.92 17.15
CA VAL A 75 9.94 0.68 17.16
C VAL A 75 8.75 0.85 16.23
N LYS A 76 8.70 0.02 15.20
CA LYS A 76 7.59 0.00 14.25
C LYS A 76 6.69 -1.20 14.51
N ALA A 77 5.39 -0.99 14.45
CA ALA A 77 4.42 -2.08 14.48
C ALA A 77 4.60 -2.97 13.23
N PHE A 78 4.69 -4.28 13.46
CA PHE A 78 4.90 -5.26 12.39
C PHE A 78 3.97 -6.46 12.46
N GLY A 79 3.51 -6.88 13.65
CA GLY A 79 2.71 -8.11 13.78
C GLY A 79 1.46 -8.14 12.90
N GLN A 80 0.66 -7.07 12.93
CA GLN A 80 -0.55 -6.94 12.09
C GLN A 80 -0.17 -6.85 10.60
N ILE A 81 0.85 -6.05 10.27
CA ILE A 81 1.37 -5.93 8.90
C ILE A 81 1.84 -7.26 8.35
N TRP A 82 2.48 -8.10 9.15
CA TRP A 82 2.95 -9.42 8.72
C TRP A 82 1.79 -10.31 8.29
N ALA A 83 0.69 -10.32 9.05
CA ALA A 83 -0.53 -11.03 8.67
C ALA A 83 -1.11 -10.50 7.34
N LEU A 84 -1.14 -9.18 7.16
CA LEU A 84 -1.59 -8.55 5.91
C LEU A 84 -0.67 -8.88 4.72
N VAL A 85 0.65 -8.94 4.93
CA VAL A 85 1.63 -9.38 3.91
C VAL A 85 1.39 -10.83 3.52
N HIS A 86 1.08 -11.70 4.49
CA HIS A 86 0.76 -13.09 4.22
C HIS A 86 -0.53 -13.21 3.38
N LEU A 87 -1.61 -12.53 3.76
CA LEU A 87 -2.85 -12.50 2.99
C LEU A 87 -2.64 -11.94 1.58
N TRP A 88 -1.87 -10.87 1.43
CA TRP A 88 -1.51 -10.30 0.13
C TRP A 88 -0.87 -11.33 -0.82
N LYS A 89 0.00 -12.18 -0.26
CA LYS A 89 0.66 -13.26 -0.99
C LYS A 89 -0.30 -14.40 -1.35
N GLU A 90 -1.11 -14.86 -0.40
CA GLU A 90 -2.09 -15.95 -0.62
C GLU A 90 -3.14 -15.60 -1.68
N LEU A 91 -3.59 -14.34 -1.67
CA LEU A 91 -4.51 -13.76 -2.64
C LEU A 91 -3.84 -13.42 -3.99
N LYS A 92 -2.51 -13.56 -4.09
CA LYS A 92 -1.72 -13.26 -5.29
C LYS A 92 -1.96 -11.83 -5.81
N MET A 93 -2.10 -10.87 -4.90
CA MET A 93 -2.44 -9.48 -5.22
C MET A 93 -1.40 -8.82 -6.14
N SER A 94 -0.10 -9.06 -5.89
CA SER A 94 0.99 -8.57 -6.73
C SER A 94 0.82 -8.99 -8.19
N GLN A 95 0.47 -10.27 -8.44
CA GLN A 95 0.29 -10.80 -9.78
C GLN A 95 -0.95 -10.22 -10.46
N ILE A 96 -2.05 -10.05 -9.72
CA ILE A 96 -3.29 -9.42 -10.23
C ILE A 96 -3.00 -7.98 -10.66
N ILE A 97 -2.33 -7.20 -9.80
CA ILE A 97 -1.98 -5.80 -10.06
C ILE A 97 -1.01 -5.69 -11.24
N ALA A 98 0.07 -6.48 -11.27
CA ALA A 98 1.07 -6.44 -12.32
C ALA A 98 0.46 -6.68 -13.72
N ARG A 99 -0.42 -7.69 -13.84
CA ARG A 99 -1.13 -8.00 -15.10
C ARG A 99 -1.98 -6.84 -15.62
N GLN A 100 -2.58 -6.07 -14.72
CA GLN A 100 -3.39 -4.90 -15.11
C GLN A 100 -2.51 -3.67 -15.37
N LYS A 101 -1.39 -3.52 -14.64
CA LYS A 101 -0.47 -2.40 -14.76
C LYS A 101 0.23 -2.33 -16.12
N GLU A 102 0.59 -3.46 -16.73
CA GLU A 102 1.32 -3.53 -18.01
C GLU A 102 0.69 -2.66 -19.12
N LYS A 103 -0.64 -2.45 -19.07
CA LYS A 103 -1.39 -1.70 -20.07
C LYS A 103 -1.70 -0.25 -19.68
N SER A 104 -1.26 0.20 -18.51
CA SER A 104 -1.66 1.48 -17.91
C SER A 104 -0.68 2.64 -18.12
N GLY A 105 0.56 2.37 -18.52
CA GLY A 105 1.62 3.39 -18.65
C GLY A 105 2.09 4.01 -17.34
N ILE A 106 1.70 3.44 -16.18
CA ILE A 106 2.07 3.94 -14.85
C ILE A 106 3.56 3.74 -14.58
N LYS A 107 4.27 4.84 -14.28
CA LYS A 107 5.74 4.87 -14.09
C LYS A 107 6.20 4.84 -12.63
N PHE A 108 5.29 4.95 -11.66
CA PHE A 108 5.61 4.85 -10.24
C PHE A 108 5.37 3.42 -9.72
N ASP A 109 5.78 3.16 -8.48
CA ASP A 109 5.53 1.89 -7.81
C ASP A 109 4.06 1.77 -7.36
N LEU A 110 3.21 1.41 -8.32
CA LEU A 110 1.79 1.20 -8.10
C LEU A 110 1.49 0.17 -7.00
N GLU A 111 2.29 -0.91 -6.92
CA GLU A 111 2.02 -1.96 -5.94
C GLU A 111 2.27 -1.44 -4.54
N ALA A 112 3.39 -0.74 -4.30
CA ALA A 112 3.69 -0.16 -2.99
C ALA A 112 2.61 0.84 -2.54
N HIS A 113 2.10 1.66 -3.46
CA HIS A 113 1.03 2.63 -3.15
C HIS A 113 -0.30 1.94 -2.84
N LEU A 114 -0.70 0.93 -3.62
CA LEU A 114 -1.92 0.16 -3.37
C LEU A 114 -1.83 -0.64 -2.07
N LYS A 115 -0.69 -1.28 -1.81
CA LYS A 115 -0.44 -2.04 -0.59
C LYS A 115 -0.51 -1.13 0.64
N SER A 116 0.06 0.07 0.56
CA SER A 116 -0.03 1.09 1.63
C SER A 116 -1.48 1.53 1.88
N LEU A 117 -2.26 1.81 0.82
CA LEU A 117 -3.68 2.17 0.94
C LEU A 117 -4.51 1.09 1.62
N ILE A 118 -4.34 -0.16 1.17
CA ILE A 118 -5.13 -1.29 1.64
C ILE A 118 -4.73 -1.64 3.08
N PHE A 119 -3.43 -1.64 3.39
CA PHE A 119 -2.97 -1.97 4.74
C PHE A 119 -3.38 -0.91 5.75
N ASN A 120 -3.26 0.38 5.41
CA ASN A 120 -3.75 1.44 6.29
C ASN A 120 -5.26 1.31 6.54
N ARG A 121 -6.05 0.96 5.52
CA ARG A 121 -7.50 0.76 5.67
C ARG A 121 -7.86 -0.39 6.62
N LEU A 122 -7.00 -1.40 6.74
CA LEU A 122 -7.22 -2.59 7.57
C LEU A 122 -6.59 -2.47 8.98
N ASP A 123 -5.56 -1.64 9.14
CA ASP A 123 -4.79 -1.48 10.38
C ASP A 123 -5.21 -0.22 11.17
N ASP A 124 -5.11 0.98 10.58
CA ASP A 124 -5.48 2.26 11.19
C ASP A 124 -6.18 3.17 10.16
N PRO A 125 -7.47 2.93 9.88
CA PRO A 125 -8.17 3.55 8.77
C PRO A 125 -8.18 5.08 8.91
N SER A 126 -7.49 5.75 7.99
CA SER A 126 -7.33 7.19 8.02
C SER A 126 -7.48 7.86 6.65
N SER A 127 -7.31 9.18 6.60
CA SER A 127 -7.26 9.90 5.33
C SER A 127 -5.98 9.55 4.56
N LYS A 128 -5.99 9.69 3.23
CA LYS A 128 -4.82 9.35 2.39
C LYS A 128 -3.60 10.23 2.69
N LEU A 129 -3.85 11.42 3.24
CA LEU A 129 -2.79 12.29 3.73
C LEU A 129 -2.24 11.80 5.08
N LYS A 130 -3.11 11.45 6.03
CA LYS A 130 -2.71 10.93 7.35
C LYS A 130 -2.01 9.56 7.25
N LEU A 131 -2.32 8.77 6.21
CA LEU A 131 -1.62 7.54 5.87
C LEU A 131 -0.09 7.73 5.78
N LEU A 132 0.38 8.87 5.26
CA LEU A 132 1.83 9.12 5.14
C LEU A 132 2.51 9.20 6.51
N THR A 133 1.82 9.75 7.51
CA THR A 133 2.28 9.74 8.91
C THR A 133 2.16 8.34 9.52
N TRP A 134 1.12 7.58 9.19
CA TRP A 134 0.99 6.19 9.63
C TRP A 134 2.15 5.30 9.14
N LEU A 135 2.71 5.54 7.95
CA LEU A 135 3.91 4.81 7.47
C LEU A 135 5.16 5.01 8.33
N GLU A 136 5.16 6.01 9.23
CA GLU A 136 6.22 6.20 10.21
C GLU A 136 6.10 5.21 11.38
N THR A 137 4.89 4.77 11.70
CA THR A 137 4.59 3.91 12.86
C THR A 137 4.66 2.42 12.54
N VAL A 138 4.61 2.05 11.25
CA VAL A 138 4.61 0.65 10.81
C VAL A 138 5.83 0.28 9.94
N TYR A 139 6.18 -1.00 9.94
CA TYR A 139 7.18 -1.55 9.02
C TYR A 139 6.49 -2.43 7.97
N ILE A 140 6.52 -2.02 6.71
CA ILE A 140 6.01 -2.81 5.59
C ILE A 140 7.19 -3.32 4.75
N PRO A 141 7.44 -4.64 4.70
CA PRO A 141 8.56 -5.21 3.96
C PRO A 141 8.54 -4.80 2.48
N GLY A 142 9.69 -4.31 2.01
CA GLY A 142 9.89 -3.89 0.62
C GLY A 142 9.32 -2.51 0.28
N ILE A 143 8.76 -1.78 1.24
CA ILE A 143 8.27 -0.41 1.04
C ILE A 143 9.11 0.55 1.87
N ASN A 144 9.67 1.56 1.19
CA ASN A 144 10.24 2.72 1.84
C ASN A 144 9.18 3.83 1.89
N LYS A 145 8.95 4.42 3.08
CA LYS A 145 7.92 5.43 3.28
C LYS A 145 8.15 6.68 2.43
N ASP A 146 9.42 7.04 2.22
CA ASP A 146 9.79 8.27 1.49
C ASP A 146 9.51 8.17 -0.02
N ASP A 147 9.30 6.95 -0.53
CA ASP A 147 8.92 6.69 -1.92
C ASP A 147 7.39 6.74 -2.13
N ILE A 148 6.61 6.77 -1.05
CA ILE A 148 5.13 6.85 -1.10
C ILE A 148 4.69 8.31 -1.13
N ARG A 149 4.07 8.71 -2.24
CA ARG A 149 3.62 10.09 -2.49
C ARG A 149 2.11 10.21 -2.55
N TYR A 150 1.57 11.28 -1.98
CA TYR A 150 0.13 11.52 -1.87
C TYR A 150 -0.59 11.46 -3.22
N GLU A 151 -0.08 12.17 -4.23
CA GLU A 151 -0.63 12.22 -5.57
C GLU A 151 -0.62 10.86 -6.28
N TYR A 152 0.33 9.99 -5.95
CA TYR A 152 0.43 8.65 -6.50
C TYR A 152 -0.52 7.69 -5.78
N LEU A 153 -0.86 7.93 -4.50
CA LEU A 153 -1.96 7.24 -3.83
C LEU A 153 -3.29 7.53 -4.55
N LEU A 154 -3.54 8.79 -4.93
CA LEU A 154 -4.75 9.17 -5.67
C LEU A 154 -4.79 8.50 -7.05
N ARG A 155 -3.69 8.56 -7.81
CA ARG A 155 -3.60 7.87 -9.11
C ARG A 155 -3.72 6.35 -9.00
N ALA A 156 -3.26 5.77 -7.90
CA ALA A 156 -3.45 4.34 -7.63
C ALA A 156 -4.94 4.00 -7.43
N MET A 157 -5.73 4.90 -6.84
CA MET A 157 -7.19 4.74 -6.77
C MET A 157 -7.84 4.81 -8.16
N ASP A 158 -7.43 5.76 -9.00
CA ASP A 158 -7.93 5.85 -10.39
C ASP A 158 -7.66 4.56 -11.16
N PHE A 159 -6.50 3.95 -10.95
CA PHE A 159 -6.17 2.64 -11.49
C PHE A 159 -7.14 1.55 -11.01
N LEU A 160 -7.45 1.49 -9.70
CA LEU A 160 -8.43 0.52 -9.19
C LEU A 160 -9.80 0.69 -9.83
N ILE A 161 -10.25 1.93 -10.05
CA ILE A 161 -11.53 2.22 -10.70
C ILE A 161 -11.50 1.72 -12.15
N ALA A 162 -10.46 2.08 -12.91
CA ALA A 162 -10.33 1.72 -14.33
C ALA A 162 -10.21 0.20 -14.56
N HIS A 163 -9.65 -0.54 -13.60
CA HIS A 163 -9.41 -1.98 -13.70
C HIS A 163 -10.32 -2.83 -12.79
N LYS A 164 -11.34 -2.21 -12.18
CA LYS A 164 -12.22 -2.79 -11.15
C LYS A 164 -12.73 -4.19 -11.51
N GLU A 165 -13.42 -4.34 -12.64
CA GLU A 165 -14.04 -5.62 -13.03
C GLU A 165 -13.00 -6.74 -13.12
N LYS A 166 -11.84 -6.46 -13.73
CA LYS A 166 -10.78 -7.46 -13.94
C LYS A 166 -10.12 -7.85 -12.62
N ILE A 167 -9.84 -6.88 -11.76
CA ILE A 167 -9.23 -7.12 -10.45
C ILE A 167 -10.19 -7.93 -9.57
N GLU A 168 -11.44 -7.50 -9.45
CA GLU A 168 -12.44 -8.22 -8.66
C GLU A 168 -12.67 -9.64 -9.18
N THR A 169 -12.80 -9.84 -10.49
CA THR A 169 -13.02 -11.18 -11.05
C THR A 169 -11.86 -12.11 -10.73
N GLN A 170 -10.62 -11.64 -10.87
CA GLN A 170 -9.44 -12.45 -10.54
C GLN A 170 -9.34 -12.75 -9.04
N LEU A 171 -9.63 -11.76 -8.19
CA LEU A 171 -9.61 -11.92 -6.74
C LEU A 171 -10.73 -12.85 -6.25
N ALA A 172 -11.95 -12.68 -6.75
CA ALA A 172 -13.09 -13.51 -6.42
C ALA A 172 -12.88 -14.96 -6.85
N ASN A 173 -12.41 -15.22 -8.08
CA ASN A 173 -12.06 -16.59 -8.49
C ASN A 173 -10.99 -17.20 -7.58
N ARG A 174 -9.99 -16.42 -7.19
CA ARG A 174 -8.96 -16.89 -6.26
C ARG A 174 -9.55 -17.28 -4.89
N LEU A 175 -10.47 -16.50 -4.37
CA LEU A 175 -11.17 -16.79 -3.11
C LEU A 175 -12.06 -18.03 -3.23
N LEU A 176 -12.86 -18.12 -4.29
CA LEU A 176 -13.71 -19.28 -4.56
C LEU A 176 -12.89 -20.57 -4.67
N ASP A 177 -11.75 -20.52 -5.36
CA ASP A 177 -10.82 -21.65 -5.47
C ASP A 177 -10.22 -22.03 -4.10
N LEU A 178 -9.77 -21.05 -3.30
CA LEU A 178 -9.15 -21.28 -1.99
C LEU A 178 -10.10 -21.94 -1.00
N PHE A 179 -11.39 -21.59 -1.06
CA PHE A 179 -12.42 -22.15 -0.18
C PHE A 179 -13.21 -23.30 -0.82
N ASN A 180 -12.85 -23.72 -2.04
CA ASN A 180 -13.55 -24.73 -2.82
C ASN A 180 -15.08 -24.49 -2.88
N GLN A 181 -15.47 -23.24 -3.12
CA GLN A 181 -16.85 -22.79 -3.11
C GLN A 181 -17.44 -22.76 -4.51
N ASP A 182 -18.55 -23.47 -4.70
CA ASP A 182 -19.44 -23.23 -5.85
C ASP A 182 -20.33 -22.03 -5.56
N LEU A 183 -20.39 -21.07 -6.49
CA LEU A 183 -21.27 -19.90 -6.38
C LEU A 183 -22.73 -20.27 -6.69
N LYS A 184 -23.34 -21.06 -5.80
CA LYS A 184 -24.75 -21.51 -5.88
C LYS A 184 -25.71 -20.55 -5.19
N VAL A 185 -25.29 -19.95 -4.09
CA VAL A 185 -26.05 -18.96 -3.34
C VAL A 185 -25.29 -17.64 -3.36
N CYS A 186 -26.00 -16.56 -3.71
CA CYS A 186 -25.49 -15.20 -3.67
C CYS A 186 -26.36 -14.32 -2.78
N PHE A 187 -25.73 -13.56 -1.88
CA PHE A 187 -26.39 -12.46 -1.20
C PHE A 187 -26.18 -11.17 -2.00
N TYR A 188 -27.24 -10.39 -2.13
CA TYR A 188 -27.17 -9.05 -2.69
C TYR A 188 -27.85 -8.05 -1.77
N ASP A 189 -27.07 -7.10 -1.27
CA ASP A 189 -27.59 -6.00 -0.48
C ASP A 189 -27.28 -4.65 -1.14
N LEU A 190 -28.22 -3.72 -0.95
CA LEU A 190 -28.09 -2.34 -1.40
C LEU A 190 -28.02 -1.42 -0.19
N THR A 191 -27.02 -0.55 -0.21
CA THR A 191 -26.93 0.63 0.65
C THR A 191 -26.90 1.90 -0.20
N SER A 192 -27.04 3.06 0.42
CA SER A 192 -26.85 4.36 -0.22
C SER A 192 -25.84 5.17 0.55
N SER A 193 -25.20 6.13 -0.10
CA SER A 193 -24.44 7.19 0.57
C SER A 193 -24.83 8.52 -0.06
N TYR A 194 -24.95 9.55 0.76
CA TYR A 194 -25.25 10.89 0.32
C TYR A 194 -24.02 11.80 0.37
N PHE A 195 -24.11 12.95 -0.27
CA PHE A 195 -23.05 13.96 -0.33
C PHE A 195 -23.54 15.28 0.25
N GLU A 196 -22.68 15.94 1.04
CA GLU A 196 -22.95 17.28 1.58
C GLU A 196 -22.55 18.39 0.59
N ALA A 197 -21.67 18.09 -0.38
CA ALA A 197 -21.26 19.03 -1.40
C ALA A 197 -22.32 19.15 -2.50
N GLU A 198 -22.75 20.39 -2.76
CA GLU A 198 -23.87 20.69 -3.67
C GLU A 198 -23.50 20.66 -5.15
N ASN A 199 -22.22 20.78 -5.48
CA ASN A 199 -21.76 20.85 -6.87
C ASN A 199 -20.89 19.65 -7.25
N SER A 200 -21.05 19.17 -8.48
CA SER A 200 -20.09 18.26 -9.10
C SER A 200 -18.92 19.01 -9.71
N LEU A 201 -17.72 18.48 -9.46
CA LEU A 201 -16.48 18.91 -10.10
C LEU A 201 -16.13 18.02 -11.30
N VAL A 202 -16.93 17.01 -11.61
CA VAL A 202 -16.64 15.98 -12.61
C VAL A 202 -17.82 15.81 -13.56
N GLU A 203 -17.53 15.76 -14.86
CA GLU A 203 -18.52 15.44 -15.89
C GLU A 203 -18.96 13.98 -15.77
N GLY A 204 -20.26 13.72 -15.96
CA GLY A 204 -20.80 12.36 -15.82
C GLY A 204 -20.97 11.89 -14.37
N ASP A 205 -21.09 12.83 -13.43
CA ASP A 205 -21.38 12.51 -12.04
C ASP A 205 -22.71 11.74 -11.90
N ILE A 206 -22.63 10.60 -11.21
CA ILE A 206 -23.76 9.70 -10.99
C ILE A 206 -24.59 10.10 -9.76
N ARG A 207 -24.15 11.10 -8.99
CA ARG A 207 -24.93 11.63 -7.87
C ARG A 207 -26.28 12.14 -8.38
N GLN A 208 -27.36 11.67 -7.75
CA GLN A 208 -28.74 12.02 -8.08
C GLN A 208 -29.60 12.01 -6.81
N PHE A 209 -30.65 12.83 -6.76
CA PHE A 209 -31.68 12.71 -5.73
C PHE A 209 -32.45 11.40 -5.90
N GLY A 210 -32.74 10.70 -4.81
CA GLY A 210 -33.41 9.42 -4.85
C GLY A 210 -33.83 8.92 -3.48
N TYR A 211 -34.22 7.65 -3.41
CA TYR A 211 -34.61 7.05 -2.13
C TYR A 211 -33.40 6.89 -1.21
N SER A 212 -33.44 7.61 -0.09
CA SER A 212 -32.39 7.58 0.91
C SER A 212 -32.62 6.52 1.98
N ARG A 213 -31.65 5.62 2.17
CA ARG A 213 -31.67 4.67 3.28
C ARG A 213 -31.26 5.32 4.62
N ASP A 214 -30.62 6.49 4.56
CA ASP A 214 -30.20 7.30 5.72
C ASP A 214 -31.16 8.46 6.03
N HIS A 215 -32.36 8.46 5.41
CA HIS A 215 -33.37 9.52 5.57
C HIS A 215 -32.91 10.93 5.14
N ARG A 216 -31.94 11.04 4.22
CA ARG A 216 -31.41 12.30 3.67
C ARG A 216 -31.88 12.58 2.24
N GLY A 217 -33.20 12.48 2.01
CA GLY A 217 -33.78 12.74 0.67
C GLY A 217 -33.55 14.18 0.16
N ASP A 218 -33.12 15.07 1.04
CA ASP A 218 -32.67 16.45 0.77
C ASP A 218 -31.29 16.52 0.08
N ARG A 219 -30.59 15.40 -0.07
CA ARG A 219 -29.23 15.34 -0.64
C ARG A 219 -29.13 14.42 -1.83
N GLU A 220 -28.22 14.75 -2.74
CA GLU A 220 -27.81 13.85 -3.82
C GLU A 220 -27.05 12.64 -3.29
N GLN A 221 -27.24 11.50 -3.94
CA GLN A 221 -26.80 10.20 -3.44
C GLN A 221 -26.26 9.32 -4.55
N ILE A 222 -25.60 8.26 -4.12
CA ILE A 222 -25.29 7.08 -4.93
C ILE A 222 -25.86 5.84 -4.24
N VAL A 223 -26.17 4.82 -5.04
CA VAL A 223 -26.56 3.50 -4.54
C VAL A 223 -25.37 2.55 -4.69
N ILE A 224 -25.04 1.84 -3.63
CA ILE A 224 -23.93 0.87 -3.60
C ILE A 224 -24.52 -0.52 -3.42
N GLY A 225 -24.22 -1.42 -4.35
CA GLY A 225 -24.59 -2.83 -4.25
C GLY A 225 -23.38 -3.70 -3.97
N VAL A 226 -23.50 -4.66 -3.06
CA VAL A 226 -22.45 -5.64 -2.78
C VAL A 226 -23.00 -7.05 -2.98
N VAL A 227 -22.27 -7.86 -3.74
CA VAL A 227 -22.58 -9.27 -3.98
C VAL A 227 -21.61 -10.12 -3.18
N MET A 228 -22.16 -11.07 -2.42
CA MET A 228 -21.40 -11.98 -1.58
C MET A 228 -21.77 -13.44 -1.86
N THR A 229 -20.85 -14.36 -1.61
CA THR A 229 -21.12 -15.81 -1.63
C THR A 229 -22.02 -16.22 -0.46
N GLY A 230 -22.49 -17.48 -0.46
CA GLY A 230 -23.25 -18.09 0.63
C GLY A 230 -22.59 -17.97 2.02
N ASP A 231 -21.27 -17.87 2.06
CA ASP A 231 -20.47 -17.74 3.29
C ASP A 231 -20.12 -16.28 3.63
N GLY A 232 -20.74 -15.32 2.94
CA GLY A 232 -20.55 -13.88 3.20
C GLY A 232 -19.27 -13.29 2.61
N ILE A 233 -18.60 -13.97 1.68
CA ILE A 233 -17.38 -13.45 1.04
C ILE A 233 -17.76 -12.51 -0.11
N PRO A 234 -17.34 -11.24 -0.12
CA PRO A 234 -17.66 -10.30 -1.19
C PRO A 234 -16.91 -10.63 -2.48
N ILE A 235 -17.63 -10.71 -3.60
CA ILE A 235 -17.09 -11.08 -4.92
C ILE A 235 -17.21 -9.97 -5.97
N ALA A 236 -18.14 -9.03 -5.77
CA ALA A 236 -18.31 -7.88 -6.63
C ALA A 236 -19.03 -6.75 -5.88
N HIS A 237 -18.75 -5.51 -6.27
CA HIS A 237 -19.58 -4.37 -5.90
C HIS A 237 -20.04 -3.57 -7.13
N TYR A 238 -21.04 -2.73 -6.94
CA TYR A 238 -21.58 -1.85 -7.96
C TYR A 238 -21.85 -0.48 -7.35
N VAL A 239 -21.66 0.56 -8.14
CA VAL A 239 -22.02 1.93 -7.77
C VAL A 239 -22.94 2.46 -8.86
N PHE A 240 -24.17 2.79 -8.48
CA PHE A 240 -25.22 3.23 -9.37
C PHE A 240 -25.63 4.67 -9.06
N PRO A 241 -26.30 5.35 -10.01
CA PRO A 241 -26.91 6.64 -9.73
C PRO A 241 -27.90 6.59 -8.56
N GLY A 242 -28.00 7.69 -7.80
CA GLY A 242 -28.83 7.77 -6.59
C GLY A 242 -30.32 7.48 -6.80
N ASN A 243 -30.83 7.72 -8.01
CA ASN A 243 -32.21 7.47 -8.41
C ASN A 243 -32.45 6.09 -9.06
N LYS A 244 -31.43 5.22 -9.09
CA LYS A 244 -31.55 3.91 -9.73
C LYS A 244 -32.50 3.01 -8.94
N ALA A 245 -33.52 2.49 -9.62
CA ALA A 245 -34.52 1.61 -8.99
C ALA A 245 -33.91 0.24 -8.60
N ASP A 246 -34.20 -0.23 -7.38
CA ASP A 246 -33.69 -1.50 -6.82
C ASP A 246 -33.84 -2.68 -7.81
N ARG A 247 -35.00 -2.83 -8.47
CA ARG A 247 -35.26 -3.91 -9.44
C ARG A 247 -34.31 -3.88 -10.64
N SER A 248 -33.97 -2.68 -11.13
CA SER A 248 -33.05 -2.52 -12.26
C SER A 248 -31.61 -2.88 -11.89
N THR A 249 -31.17 -2.51 -10.68
CA THR A 249 -29.84 -2.89 -10.16
C THR A 249 -29.68 -4.41 -10.07
N LEU A 250 -30.76 -5.11 -9.70
CA LEU A 250 -30.73 -6.56 -9.58
C LEU A 250 -30.53 -7.25 -10.94
N GLN A 251 -31.25 -6.81 -11.97
CA GLN A 251 -31.11 -7.40 -13.31
C GLN A 251 -29.70 -7.17 -13.88
N GLU A 252 -29.16 -5.96 -13.73
CA GLU A 252 -27.79 -5.64 -14.16
C GLU A 252 -26.76 -6.49 -13.42
N MET A 253 -26.89 -6.61 -12.10
CA MET A 253 -26.02 -7.45 -11.28
C MET A 253 -26.08 -8.92 -11.70
N LEU A 254 -27.27 -9.52 -11.86
CA LEU A 254 -27.40 -10.93 -12.23
C LEU A 254 -26.78 -11.24 -13.59
N ASN A 255 -26.97 -10.34 -14.57
CA ASN A 255 -26.37 -10.49 -15.89
C ASN A 255 -24.84 -10.40 -15.82
N ASP A 256 -24.31 -9.48 -15.01
CA ASP A 256 -22.87 -9.32 -14.81
C ASP A 256 -22.23 -10.54 -14.12
N ILE A 257 -22.82 -11.02 -13.02
CA ILE A 257 -22.31 -12.17 -12.26
C ILE A 257 -22.31 -13.44 -13.13
N ARG A 258 -23.40 -13.71 -13.86
CA ARG A 258 -23.46 -14.86 -14.79
C ARG A 258 -22.37 -14.79 -15.86
N ARG A 259 -22.13 -13.61 -16.42
CA ARG A 259 -21.09 -13.38 -17.42
C ARG A 259 -19.68 -13.57 -16.85
N ARG A 260 -19.38 -12.97 -15.70
CA ARG A 260 -18.03 -12.96 -15.09
C ARG A 260 -17.63 -14.30 -14.51
N PHE A 261 -18.57 -14.99 -13.85
CA PHE A 261 -18.31 -16.21 -13.10
C PHE A 261 -18.83 -17.48 -13.78
N LYS A 262 -19.43 -17.36 -14.98
CA LYS A 262 -19.91 -18.49 -15.82
C LYS A 262 -20.84 -19.47 -15.09
N VAL A 263 -21.62 -18.96 -14.15
CA VAL A 263 -22.61 -19.72 -13.38
C VAL A 263 -23.95 -19.77 -14.12
N LYS A 264 -24.55 -20.97 -14.20
CA LYS A 264 -25.84 -21.18 -14.85
C LYS A 264 -27.00 -20.94 -13.89
N ASP A 265 -26.93 -21.57 -12.72
CA ASP A 265 -27.96 -21.51 -11.68
C ASP A 265 -27.42 -20.81 -10.43
N ILE A 266 -28.13 -19.75 -10.01
CA ILE A 266 -27.82 -18.99 -8.79
C ILE A 266 -29.12 -18.81 -8.01
N GLN A 267 -29.10 -19.18 -6.73
CA GLN A 267 -30.10 -18.79 -5.76
C GLN A 267 -29.71 -17.42 -5.18
N LEU A 268 -30.58 -16.44 -5.37
CA LEU A 268 -30.37 -15.09 -4.85
C LEU A 268 -31.09 -14.92 -3.53
N VAL A 269 -30.38 -14.41 -2.53
CA VAL A 269 -30.95 -13.92 -1.28
C VAL A 269 -30.77 -12.40 -1.22
N GLY A 270 -31.87 -11.67 -1.04
CA GLY A 270 -31.86 -10.22 -1.00
C GLY A 270 -33.13 -9.65 -0.37
N ARG A 271 -33.20 -8.33 -0.23
CA ARG A 271 -34.35 -7.65 0.37
C ARG A 271 -35.62 -7.84 -0.45
N GLN A 272 -36.78 -7.90 0.22
CA GLN A 272 -38.09 -8.08 -0.41
C GLN A 272 -38.42 -7.01 -1.47
N ARG A 273 -37.86 -5.81 -1.35
CA ARG A 273 -38.06 -4.68 -2.28
C ARG A 273 -37.59 -4.96 -3.70
N PHE A 274 -36.75 -5.96 -3.92
CA PHE A 274 -36.37 -6.39 -5.27
C PHE A 274 -37.53 -7.03 -6.05
N ILE A 275 -38.52 -7.57 -5.35
CA ILE A 275 -39.64 -8.33 -5.93
C ILE A 275 -40.92 -7.48 -5.98
N LYS A 276 -41.09 -6.55 -5.04
CA LYS A 276 -42.28 -5.70 -4.90
C LYS A 276 -41.99 -4.25 -5.32
N GLN A 277 -41.88 -3.98 -6.62
CA GLN A 277 -42.05 -2.65 -7.25
C GLN A 277 -42.56 -2.79 -8.68
#